data_AF-S9VGQ6-F1
#
_entry.id   AF-S9VGQ6-F1
#
_cell.length_a   1.000
_cell.length_b   1.000
_cell.length_c   1.000
_cell.angle_alpha   90.00
_cell.angle_beta   90.00
_cell.angle_gamma   90.00
#
_symmetry.space_group_name_H-M   'P 1'
#
loop_
_entity.id
_entity.type
_entity.pdbx_description
1 polymer ?
#
loop_
_entity_poly.entity_id
_entity_poly.type
_entity_poly.pdbx_seq_one_letter_code
_entity_poly.pdbx_strand_id
1 'polypeptide(L)'
;MRKTYVFIFYRFSFSLPHTLCATHKKQFPSNIIKTIPKRTMYKGYWLVADMDGTLVPTPSRAGGQYFSFSESVRHFANAQVLSATVLAGRRRGPSPYKSTLPYLREFIGQGGSLCVVSTAGRRLLRQVYADLALALFPDYPPGRTAASAAPGRLLLCGFTGAVLFRSRPPAAAYHTAAAMAAGPVLPIGAGLEEWVDYRREGADGASTLMSPAQCDVAAAEGRSAVVRLFEHAAAEGGEPAAFFSAVLSRKYVAPYTSLLQRLRAEVPPSAAACFDAAPALRLDPCLSAHGYYLRETRDALVDCQRVPGADGAVAADAPCAQVTVMGIPACLFDAVYPPRRGAAPSLGCCAACEARRRAATERIEAAGLVVKSQPNSVVLHRRGMDKGTCVRWLLRHREALDFSLERALALGDVPATVDRPLAAFAPMRFVSLSPMADDGVHEGEGGDAEGDVSDAALRRNLCHVGGEEEGTACFLEQLLAACGGGSRHAGKLVF
;
A
#
# COMPACT_ATOMS: atom_id res chain seq x y z
N MET A 1 -23.27 -30.72 44.60
CA MET A 1 -23.07 -31.01 43.16
C MET A 1 -22.06 -30.02 42.61
N ARG A 2 -20.79 -30.42 42.49
CA ARG A 2 -19.67 -29.58 42.03
C ARG A 2 -19.38 -29.94 40.57
N LYS A 3 -19.38 -28.96 39.67
CA LYS A 3 -18.90 -29.13 38.28
C LYS A 3 -17.39 -28.90 38.27
N THR A 4 -16.67 -29.93 37.82
CA THR A 4 -15.22 -29.93 37.62
C THR A 4 -14.91 -29.23 36.30
N TYR A 5 -14.08 -28.19 36.32
CA TYR A 5 -13.47 -27.61 35.12
C TYR A 5 -12.04 -28.14 35.03
N VAL A 6 -11.73 -28.80 33.91
CA VAL A 6 -10.38 -29.25 33.57
C VAL A 6 -9.65 -28.09 32.89
N PHE A 7 -8.63 -27.54 33.55
CA PHE A 7 -7.68 -26.62 32.93
C PHE A 7 -6.54 -27.44 32.31
N ILE A 8 -6.41 -27.40 30.99
CA ILE A 8 -5.24 -27.92 30.28
C ILE A 8 -4.24 -26.77 30.12
N PHE A 9 -3.12 -26.85 30.84
CA PHE A 9 -1.95 -26.00 30.62
C PHE A 9 -1.18 -26.50 29.40
N TYR A 10 -1.11 -25.72 28.31
CA TYR A 10 -0.07 -25.88 27.31
C TYR A 10 1.13 -24.98 27.63
N ARG A 11 2.24 -25.63 27.95
CA ARG A 11 3.57 -25.08 28.13
C ARG A 11 4.13 -24.77 26.73
N PHE A 12 4.21 -23.49 26.35
CA PHE A 12 4.90 -23.09 25.13
C PHE A 12 6.41 -23.19 25.31
N SER A 13 7.00 -24.28 24.81
CA SER A 13 8.42 -24.32 24.48
C SER A 13 8.60 -23.74 23.08
N PHE A 14 9.37 -22.67 22.96
CA PHE A 14 9.85 -22.15 21.68
C PHE A 14 10.74 -23.19 21.00
N SER A 15 10.27 -23.78 19.90
CA SER A 15 11.14 -24.32 18.86
C SER A 15 10.71 -23.74 17.52
N LEU A 16 11.51 -22.83 16.97
CA LEU A 16 11.43 -22.42 15.57
C LEU A 16 11.61 -23.67 14.68
N PRO A 17 10.71 -23.95 13.72
CA PRO A 17 11.02 -24.88 12.66
C PRO A 17 11.89 -24.17 11.61
N HIS A 18 13.20 -24.30 11.77
CA HIS A 18 14.18 -24.09 10.70
C HIS A 18 14.27 -25.35 9.84
N THR A 19 13.36 -25.53 8.88
CA THR A 19 13.56 -26.40 7.69
C THR A 19 12.37 -26.27 6.73
N LEU A 20 12.41 -25.26 5.86
CA LEU A 20 11.59 -25.23 4.63
C LEU A 20 12.51 -24.90 3.46
N CYS A 21 13.43 -25.82 3.15
CA CYS A 21 14.11 -25.89 1.86
C CYS A 21 14.69 -27.30 1.65
N ALA A 22 13.82 -28.33 1.70
CA ALA A 22 14.07 -29.65 1.13
C ALA A 22 12.81 -30.49 1.32
N THR A 23 12.50 -31.34 0.35
CA THR A 23 11.47 -32.40 0.36
C THR A 23 10.02 -31.96 0.14
N HIS A 24 9.62 -31.88 -1.15
CA HIS A 24 8.41 -32.54 -1.66
C HIS A 24 8.47 -32.54 -3.21
N LYS A 25 9.07 -33.59 -3.79
CA LYS A 25 8.97 -33.89 -5.23
C LYS A 25 7.76 -34.81 -5.44
N LYS A 26 6.65 -34.29 -5.97
CA LYS A 26 5.60 -35.13 -6.59
C LYS A 26 5.56 -34.84 -8.08
N GLN A 27 5.60 -35.91 -8.87
CA GLN A 27 5.62 -35.92 -10.34
C GLN A 27 4.32 -35.37 -10.92
N PHE A 28 4.42 -34.59 -12.01
CA PHE A 28 3.32 -34.14 -12.85
C PHE A 28 3.60 -34.46 -14.33
N PRO A 29 2.60 -34.87 -15.13
CA PRO A 29 2.80 -35.35 -16.50
C PRO A 29 2.88 -34.22 -17.55
N SER A 30 3.57 -34.52 -18.65
CA SER A 30 4.08 -33.60 -19.68
C SER A 30 3.26 -33.59 -20.98
N ASN A 31 3.30 -32.46 -21.73
CA ASN A 31 3.49 -32.44 -23.20
C ASN A 31 3.44 -31.03 -23.88
N ILE A 32 4.47 -30.78 -24.71
CA ILE A 32 4.62 -29.81 -25.84
C ILE A 32 4.80 -28.31 -25.52
N ILE A 33 6.00 -27.75 -25.82
CA ILE A 33 6.21 -26.39 -26.40
C ILE A 33 7.49 -26.39 -27.29
N LYS A 34 7.40 -25.79 -28.49
CA LYS A 34 8.52 -25.52 -29.42
C LYS A 34 9.17 -24.15 -29.10
N THR A 35 10.46 -24.01 -29.41
CA THR A 35 11.36 -22.87 -29.15
C THR A 35 10.80 -21.47 -29.46
N ILE A 36 10.84 -20.57 -28.46
CA ILE A 36 10.48 -19.14 -28.53
C ILE A 36 11.77 -18.28 -28.48
N PRO A 37 11.91 -17.17 -29.24
CA PRO A 37 13.04 -16.25 -29.12
C PRO A 37 13.15 -15.59 -27.74
N LYS A 38 14.34 -15.63 -27.13
CA LYS A 38 14.61 -15.21 -25.73
C LYS A 38 14.22 -13.77 -25.34
N ARG A 39 14.01 -12.84 -26.28
CA ARG A 39 13.82 -11.40 -25.98
C ARG A 39 12.39 -10.95 -25.65
N THR A 40 11.39 -11.83 -25.76
CA THR A 40 9.98 -11.47 -25.52
C THR A 40 9.26 -12.55 -24.71
N MET A 41 10.01 -13.24 -23.85
CA MET A 41 9.52 -14.42 -23.14
C MET A 41 8.22 -14.16 -22.36
N TYR A 42 8.10 -12.97 -21.76
CA TYR A 42 6.95 -12.62 -20.91
C TYR A 42 5.95 -11.70 -21.59
N LYS A 43 6.02 -11.53 -22.92
CA LYS A 43 5.07 -10.67 -23.64
C LYS A 43 3.64 -11.18 -23.45
N GLY A 44 2.77 -10.30 -22.95
CA GLY A 44 1.36 -10.62 -22.63
C GLY A 44 1.15 -11.30 -21.28
N TYR A 45 2.21 -11.46 -20.46
CA TYR A 45 2.09 -11.87 -19.06
C TYR A 45 2.12 -10.67 -18.14
N TRP A 46 1.33 -10.73 -17.07
CA TRP A 46 1.11 -9.64 -16.15
C TRP A 46 1.41 -10.01 -14.70
N LEU A 47 2.04 -9.10 -13.98
CA LEU A 47 2.09 -9.10 -12.53
C LEU A 47 1.27 -7.90 -12.04
N VAL A 48 0.33 -8.13 -11.12
CA VAL A 48 -0.45 -7.09 -10.45
C VAL A 48 -0.12 -7.16 -8.96
N ALA A 49 0.59 -6.18 -8.43
CA ALA A 49 1.19 -6.31 -7.10
C ALA A 49 0.84 -5.14 -6.19
N ASP A 50 0.60 -5.39 -4.91
CA ASP A 50 0.73 -4.34 -3.90
C ASP A 50 2.19 -3.87 -3.78
N MET A 51 2.43 -2.77 -3.08
CA MET A 51 3.76 -2.18 -2.88
C MET A 51 4.35 -2.46 -1.50
N ASP A 52 3.82 -1.83 -0.44
CA ASP A 52 4.38 -1.89 0.92
C ASP A 52 4.11 -3.30 1.51
N GLY A 53 5.14 -4.04 1.94
CA GLY A 53 5.02 -5.42 2.43
C GLY A 53 4.97 -6.50 1.35
N THR A 54 4.90 -6.10 0.07
CA THR A 54 4.83 -7.02 -1.08
C THR A 54 6.02 -6.86 -2.02
N LEU A 55 6.31 -5.64 -2.48
CA LEU A 55 7.45 -5.36 -3.36
C LEU A 55 8.60 -4.69 -2.63
N VAL A 56 8.29 -3.83 -1.66
CA VAL A 56 9.23 -3.12 -0.80
C VAL A 56 8.85 -3.33 0.67
N PRO A 57 9.80 -3.19 1.61
CA PRO A 57 9.54 -3.39 3.03
C PRO A 57 8.49 -2.43 3.57
N THR A 58 7.67 -2.90 4.50
CA THR A 58 6.73 -2.04 5.22
C THR A 58 7.46 -0.99 6.06
N PRO A 59 6.84 0.17 6.35
CA PRO A 59 7.44 1.18 7.23
C PRO A 59 7.76 0.65 8.62
N SER A 60 6.93 -0.25 9.16
CA SER A 60 7.20 -0.90 10.46
C SER A 60 8.52 -1.67 10.42
N ARG A 61 8.77 -2.42 9.36
CA ARG A 61 10.03 -3.14 9.13
C ARG A 61 11.21 -2.21 8.84
N ALA A 62 10.95 -1.06 8.21
CA ALA A 62 11.92 -0.03 7.84
C ALA A 62 12.10 1.09 8.89
N GLY A 63 11.70 0.87 10.16
CA GLY A 63 11.91 1.84 11.23
C GLY A 63 11.15 3.16 11.05
N GLY A 64 9.99 3.12 10.42
CA GLY A 64 9.13 4.26 10.10
C GLY A 64 9.49 5.00 8.80
N GLN A 65 10.46 4.48 8.05
CA GLN A 65 10.91 5.07 6.78
C GLN A 65 10.25 4.38 5.58
N TYR A 66 10.13 5.13 4.49
CA TYR A 66 9.63 4.63 3.20
C TYR A 66 10.80 4.60 2.22
N PHE A 67 11.20 3.40 1.80
CA PHE A 67 12.36 3.20 0.92
C PHE A 67 11.96 2.85 -0.51
N SER A 68 12.70 3.36 -1.49
CA SER A 68 12.73 2.78 -2.83
C SER A 68 13.36 1.38 -2.80
N PHE A 69 13.22 0.59 -3.87
CA PHE A 69 13.89 -0.71 -3.97
C PHE A 69 15.40 -0.63 -3.70
N SER A 70 16.09 0.33 -4.31
CA SER A 70 17.53 0.55 -4.14
C SER A 70 17.90 1.06 -2.75
N GLU A 71 17.03 1.86 -2.12
CA GLU A 71 17.22 2.30 -0.74
C GLU A 71 17.07 1.13 0.25
N SER A 72 16.11 0.22 0.03
CA SER A 72 15.94 -0.98 0.86
C SER A 72 17.20 -1.83 0.84
N VAL A 73 17.77 -2.10 -0.34
CA VAL A 73 19.01 -2.88 -0.47
C VAL A 73 20.13 -2.24 0.35
N ARG A 74 20.34 -0.93 0.24
CA ARG A 74 21.38 -0.21 0.99
C ARG A 74 21.13 -0.24 2.50
N HIS A 75 19.89 0.01 2.91
CA HIS A 75 19.51 0.05 4.32
C HIS A 75 19.76 -1.29 5.01
N PHE A 76 19.25 -2.38 4.44
CA PHE A 76 19.36 -3.70 5.06
C PHE A 76 20.75 -4.32 4.90
N ALA A 77 21.51 -4.00 3.84
CA ALA A 77 22.92 -4.40 3.76
C ALA A 77 23.75 -3.79 4.89
N ASN A 78 23.57 -2.50 5.18
CA ASN A 78 24.30 -1.82 6.25
C ASN A 78 23.91 -2.34 7.64
N ALA A 79 22.63 -2.65 7.86
CA ALA A 79 22.16 -3.22 9.13
C ALA A 79 22.80 -4.59 9.42
N GLN A 80 23.06 -5.39 8.39
CA GLN A 80 23.70 -6.70 8.54
C GLN A 80 25.19 -6.60 8.86
N VAL A 81 25.89 -5.63 8.28
CA VAL A 81 27.29 -5.35 8.64
C VAL A 81 27.40 -4.99 10.12
N LEU A 82 26.53 -4.10 10.61
CA LEU A 82 26.49 -3.71 12.03
C LEU A 82 26.17 -4.90 12.94
N SER A 83 25.25 -5.78 12.55
CA SER A 83 24.90 -6.98 13.34
C SER A 83 26.04 -8.02 13.36
N ALA A 84 26.73 -8.22 12.24
CA ALA A 84 27.86 -9.15 12.14
C ALA A 84 29.09 -8.69 12.94
N THR A 85 29.33 -7.36 13.03
CA THR A 85 30.41 -6.81 13.86
C THR A 85 30.13 -6.95 15.36
N VAL A 86 28.85 -6.97 15.78
CA VAL A 86 28.45 -7.12 17.20
C VAL A 86 28.40 -8.60 17.64
N LEU A 87 28.26 -9.55 16.72
CA LEU A 87 28.09 -10.99 17.02
C LEU A 87 29.27 -11.86 16.54
N ALA A 88 30.50 -11.42 16.80
CA ALA A 88 31.74 -12.16 16.55
C ALA A 88 31.95 -13.37 17.50
N GLY A 89 30.93 -14.21 17.68
CA GLY A 89 30.97 -15.38 18.55
C GLY A 89 29.72 -16.24 18.43
N ARG A 90 29.64 -17.08 17.39
CA ARG A 90 28.64 -18.14 17.17
C ARG A 90 27.19 -17.69 16.89
N ARG A 91 26.83 -17.62 15.62
CA ARG A 91 25.67 -18.26 14.94
C ARG A 91 25.57 -17.70 13.52
N ARG A 92 25.02 -18.48 12.57
CA ARG A 92 24.72 -18.02 11.19
C ARG A 92 24.04 -16.65 11.29
N GLY A 93 24.66 -15.62 10.72
CA GLY A 93 24.09 -14.27 10.70
C GLY A 93 22.73 -14.25 9.99
N PRO A 94 21.94 -13.18 10.18
CA PRO A 94 20.69 -13.02 9.45
C PRO A 94 20.94 -13.11 7.94
N SER A 95 20.06 -13.83 7.23
CA SER A 95 20.16 -14.01 5.78
C SER A 95 20.19 -12.64 5.08
N PRO A 96 21.00 -12.45 4.02
CA PRO A 96 21.03 -11.20 3.28
C PRO A 96 19.64 -10.82 2.79
N TYR A 97 19.26 -9.54 3.00
CA TYR A 97 17.98 -9.01 2.52
C TYR A 97 17.85 -9.25 1.02
N LYS A 98 16.78 -9.94 0.62
CA LYS A 98 16.56 -10.31 -0.77
C LYS A 98 15.59 -9.35 -1.46
N SER A 99 16.12 -8.47 -2.30
CA SER A 99 15.31 -7.50 -3.05
C SER A 99 14.60 -8.13 -4.25
N THR A 100 13.38 -7.66 -4.52
CA THR A 100 12.57 -8.00 -5.70
C THR A 100 13.07 -7.33 -6.99
N LEU A 101 13.83 -6.25 -6.87
CA LEU A 101 14.28 -5.39 -7.98
C LEU A 101 14.94 -6.13 -9.15
N PRO A 102 15.97 -6.99 -8.95
CA PRO A 102 16.62 -7.66 -10.07
C PRO A 102 15.64 -8.52 -10.89
N TYR A 103 14.72 -9.21 -10.20
CA TYR A 103 13.74 -10.09 -10.84
C TYR A 103 12.67 -9.29 -11.58
N LEU A 104 12.18 -8.19 -11.01
CA LEU A 104 11.23 -7.31 -11.71
C LEU A 104 11.85 -6.65 -12.94
N ARG A 105 13.12 -6.22 -12.85
CA ARG A 105 13.86 -5.69 -14.01
C ARG A 105 14.01 -6.73 -15.11
N GLU A 106 14.32 -7.97 -14.75
CA GLU A 106 14.39 -9.07 -15.71
C GLU A 106 13.03 -9.35 -16.37
N PHE A 107 11.97 -9.47 -15.58
CA PHE A 107 10.61 -9.72 -16.07
C PHE A 107 10.16 -8.64 -17.08
N ILE A 108 10.30 -7.36 -16.71
CA ILE A 108 9.95 -6.22 -17.58
C ILE A 108 10.86 -6.17 -18.81
N GLY A 109 12.17 -6.35 -18.62
CA GLY A 109 13.16 -6.35 -19.69
C GLY A 109 12.96 -7.45 -20.74
N GLN A 110 12.27 -8.53 -20.37
CA GLN A 110 11.88 -9.64 -21.26
C GLN A 110 10.41 -9.55 -21.75
N GLY A 111 9.77 -8.41 -21.54
CA GLY A 111 8.47 -8.06 -22.11
C GLY A 111 7.25 -8.25 -21.23
N GLY A 112 7.46 -8.58 -19.95
CA GLY A 112 6.41 -8.64 -18.96
C GLY A 112 5.80 -7.28 -18.64
N SER A 113 4.53 -7.28 -18.23
CA SER A 113 3.83 -6.07 -17.80
C SER A 113 3.64 -6.09 -16.28
N LEU A 114 4.08 -5.05 -15.58
CA LEU A 114 3.90 -4.90 -14.14
C LEU A 114 2.89 -3.80 -13.86
N CYS A 115 1.88 -4.09 -13.05
CA CYS A 115 0.96 -3.11 -12.50
C CYS A 115 1.11 -3.08 -10.97
N VAL A 116 1.64 -1.99 -10.42
CA VAL A 116 1.74 -1.81 -8.97
C VAL A 116 0.51 -1.05 -8.50
N VAL A 117 -0.26 -1.60 -7.55
CA VAL A 117 -1.49 -1.00 -7.02
C VAL A 117 -1.31 -0.72 -5.53
N SER A 118 -1.34 0.55 -5.11
CA SER A 118 -1.09 0.89 -3.70
C SER A 118 -1.90 2.08 -3.21
N THR A 119 -2.05 2.16 -1.89
CA THR A 119 -2.55 3.34 -1.18
C THR A 119 -1.49 4.43 -1.01
N ALA A 120 -0.23 4.16 -1.36
CA ALA A 120 0.94 5.02 -1.14
C ALA A 120 0.97 6.34 -1.93
N GLY A 121 -0.07 6.63 -2.72
CA GLY A 121 -0.25 7.88 -3.46
C GLY A 121 0.97 8.26 -4.28
N ARG A 122 1.49 9.48 -4.09
CA ARG A 122 2.67 10.00 -4.81
C ARG A 122 3.97 9.22 -4.52
N ARG A 123 4.05 8.48 -3.40
CA ARG A 123 5.27 7.74 -3.05
C ARG A 123 5.63 6.66 -4.07
N LEU A 124 4.62 6.07 -4.72
CA LEU A 124 4.79 5.08 -5.80
C LEU A 124 5.77 5.56 -6.88
N LEU A 125 5.66 6.84 -7.27
CA LEU A 125 6.46 7.41 -8.36
C LEU A 125 7.96 7.43 -7.99
N ARG A 126 8.30 7.69 -6.73
CA ARG A 126 9.71 7.72 -6.28
C ARG A 126 10.21 6.33 -5.90
N GLN A 127 9.40 5.54 -5.21
CA GLN A 127 9.80 4.24 -4.67
C GLN A 127 9.92 3.15 -5.75
N VAL A 128 9.12 3.25 -6.83
CA VAL A 128 9.02 2.19 -7.85
C VAL A 128 9.63 2.61 -9.18
N TYR A 129 9.15 3.71 -9.78
CA TYR A 129 9.51 4.06 -11.16
C TYR A 129 11.00 4.32 -11.35
N ALA A 130 11.63 5.10 -10.45
CA ALA A 130 13.04 5.47 -10.57
C ALA A 130 13.95 4.24 -10.70
N ASP A 131 13.64 3.16 -9.99
CA ASP A 131 14.42 1.93 -9.98
C ASP A 131 14.09 0.99 -11.15
N LEU A 132 12.87 1.05 -11.70
CA LEU A 132 12.45 0.21 -12.84
C LEU A 132 12.64 0.88 -14.22
N ALA A 133 12.84 2.21 -14.26
CA ALA A 133 13.00 2.97 -15.51
C ALA A 133 14.13 2.42 -16.40
N LEU A 134 15.24 1.95 -15.82
CA LEU A 134 16.36 1.39 -16.58
C LEU A 134 16.01 0.08 -17.31
N ALA A 135 15.07 -0.71 -16.80
CA ALA A 135 14.60 -1.92 -17.48
C ALA A 135 13.57 -1.61 -18.57
N LEU A 136 12.80 -0.53 -18.40
CA LEU A 136 11.85 -0.04 -19.40
C LEU A 136 12.58 0.64 -20.57
N PHE A 137 13.68 1.33 -20.30
CA PHE A 137 14.41 2.16 -21.25
C PHE A 137 15.91 1.86 -21.19
N PRO A 138 16.36 0.66 -21.62
CA PRO A 138 17.76 0.24 -21.51
C PRO A 138 18.73 1.11 -22.34
N ASP A 139 18.22 1.83 -23.34
CA ASP A 139 19.00 2.75 -24.18
C ASP A 139 19.14 4.17 -23.59
N TYR A 140 18.68 4.39 -22.35
CA TYR A 140 18.78 5.68 -21.66
C TYR A 140 20.00 5.75 -20.70
N PRO A 141 20.76 6.87 -20.67
CA PRO A 141 20.65 8.06 -21.52
C PRO A 141 21.20 7.82 -22.95
N PRO A 142 20.71 8.52 -23.98
CA PRO A 142 20.97 8.14 -25.36
C PRO A 142 22.39 8.48 -25.83
N GLY A 143 23.00 7.53 -26.55
CA GLY A 143 24.03 7.76 -27.56
C GLY A 143 23.65 7.20 -28.94
N ARG A 144 22.43 6.66 -29.09
CA ARG A 144 21.95 6.01 -30.33
C ARG A 144 20.52 6.43 -30.63
N THR A 145 20.25 6.60 -31.92
CA THR A 145 18.97 7.05 -32.49
C THR A 145 17.84 6.05 -32.27
N ALA A 146 16.65 6.63 -32.08
CA ALA A 146 15.30 6.04 -32.11
C ALA A 146 14.90 5.09 -30.96
N ALA A 147 14.04 5.66 -30.10
CA ALA A 147 12.90 5.06 -29.41
C ALA A 147 12.51 3.65 -29.86
N SER A 148 13.25 2.64 -29.41
CA SER A 148 12.75 1.27 -29.40
C SER A 148 11.61 1.22 -28.37
N ALA A 149 10.47 0.63 -28.75
CA ALA A 149 9.36 0.43 -27.82
C ALA A 149 9.88 -0.30 -26.58
N ALA A 150 9.50 0.16 -25.38
CA ALA A 150 9.88 -0.49 -24.14
C ALA A 150 9.55 -1.99 -24.23
N PRO A 151 10.45 -2.88 -23.79
CA PRO A 151 10.24 -4.32 -23.96
C PRO A 151 8.94 -4.75 -23.28
N GLY A 152 8.72 -4.24 -22.05
CA GLY A 152 7.53 -4.45 -21.24
C GLY A 152 6.80 -3.16 -20.89
N ARG A 153 5.87 -3.24 -19.94
CA ARG A 153 5.06 -2.09 -19.48
C ARG A 153 5.09 -1.98 -17.97
N LEU A 154 5.05 -0.75 -17.47
CA LEU A 154 4.85 -0.46 -16.06
C LEU A 154 3.60 0.42 -15.91
N LEU A 155 2.66 -0.04 -15.09
CA LEU A 155 1.53 0.72 -14.62
C LEU A 155 1.67 0.97 -13.12
N LEU A 156 1.39 2.19 -12.68
CA LEU A 156 1.39 2.58 -11.27
C LEU A 156 0.00 3.08 -10.91
N CYS A 157 -0.76 2.28 -10.20
CA CYS A 157 -2.09 2.61 -9.72
C CYS A 157 -2.03 3.06 -8.26
N GLY A 158 -2.14 4.37 -8.04
CA GLY A 158 -2.02 4.99 -6.72
C GLY A 158 -3.36 5.34 -6.08
N PHE A 159 -3.27 5.86 -4.85
CA PHE A 159 -4.40 6.43 -4.11
C PHE A 159 -5.59 5.47 -4.01
N THR A 160 -5.32 4.22 -3.60
CA THR A 160 -6.36 3.20 -3.42
C THR A 160 -7.09 2.88 -4.72
N GLY A 161 -6.36 2.90 -5.84
CA GLY A 161 -6.93 2.63 -7.15
C GLY A 161 -7.52 3.84 -7.87
N ALA A 162 -7.43 5.05 -7.33
CA ALA A 162 -8.07 6.22 -7.92
C ALA A 162 -7.33 6.80 -9.13
N VAL A 163 -6.01 6.59 -9.25
CA VAL A 163 -5.21 7.15 -10.37
C VAL A 163 -4.32 6.08 -10.97
N LEU A 164 -4.22 6.04 -12.29
CA LEU A 164 -3.32 5.13 -13.02
C LEU A 164 -2.30 5.94 -13.83
N PHE A 165 -1.02 5.66 -13.63
CA PHE A 165 0.07 6.13 -14.48
C PHE A 165 0.58 4.98 -15.33
N ARG A 166 1.04 5.28 -16.54
CA ARG A 166 1.66 4.30 -17.45
C ARG A 166 3.04 4.76 -17.90
N SER A 167 3.94 3.80 -18.08
CA SER A 167 5.24 4.02 -18.72
C SER A 167 5.06 4.41 -20.18
N ARG A 168 5.78 5.44 -20.61
CA ARG A 168 5.86 5.88 -22.00
C ARG A 168 7.33 6.09 -22.40
N PRO A 169 7.70 5.88 -23.67
CA PRO A 169 9.03 6.23 -24.15
C PRO A 169 9.37 7.69 -23.81
N PRO A 170 10.57 7.99 -23.28
CA PRO A 170 10.95 9.36 -22.98
C PRO A 170 10.99 10.21 -24.25
N ALA A 171 10.39 11.41 -24.19
CA ALA A 171 10.42 12.34 -25.31
C ALA A 171 11.85 12.82 -25.58
N ALA A 172 12.18 13.04 -26.85
CA ALA A 172 13.52 13.47 -27.28
C ALA A 172 14.00 14.77 -26.59
N ALA A 173 13.06 15.60 -26.13
CA ALA A 173 13.35 16.85 -25.41
C ALA A 173 14.03 16.65 -24.03
N TYR A 174 14.01 15.44 -23.46
CA TYR A 174 14.73 15.14 -22.21
C TYR A 174 16.22 14.79 -22.41
N HIS A 175 16.73 14.94 -23.64
CA HIS A 175 18.14 14.72 -23.97
C HIS A 175 19.01 15.99 -23.86
N THR A 176 18.62 16.94 -23.00
CA THR A 176 19.43 18.13 -22.76
C THR A 176 20.63 17.78 -21.87
N ALA A 177 21.75 18.48 -22.07
CA ALA A 177 22.97 18.31 -21.26
C ALA A 177 22.71 18.49 -19.75
N ALA A 178 21.70 19.30 -19.38
CA ALA A 178 21.27 19.50 -17.99
C ALA A 178 20.62 18.24 -17.36
N ALA A 179 19.88 17.45 -18.15
CA ALA A 179 19.31 16.19 -17.67
C ALA A 179 20.38 15.11 -17.48
N MET A 180 21.44 15.11 -18.30
CA MET A 180 22.59 14.20 -18.14
C MET A 180 23.43 14.52 -16.89
N ALA A 181 23.47 15.79 -16.46
CA ALA A 181 24.17 16.21 -15.26
C ALA A 181 23.44 15.84 -13.95
N ALA A 182 22.13 15.56 -13.99
CA ALA A 182 21.31 15.24 -12.83
C ALA A 182 21.43 13.76 -12.36
N GLY A 183 22.28 12.96 -13.01
CA GLY A 183 22.49 11.55 -12.71
C GLY A 183 21.64 10.60 -13.57
N PRO A 184 21.71 9.27 -13.34
CA PRO A 184 21.12 8.25 -14.21
C PRO A 184 19.59 8.12 -14.08
N VAL A 185 18.93 8.89 -13.22
CA VAL A 185 17.51 8.73 -12.92
C VAL A 185 16.68 9.55 -13.91
N LEU A 186 15.93 8.86 -14.77
CA LEU A 186 14.97 9.48 -15.67
C LEU A 186 13.90 10.23 -14.85
N PRO A 187 13.67 11.55 -15.08
CA PRO A 187 12.62 12.27 -14.38
C PRO A 187 11.26 11.60 -14.57
N ILE A 188 10.42 11.60 -13.53
CA ILE A 188 9.09 10.97 -13.55
C ILE A 188 8.29 11.41 -14.79
N GLY A 189 8.21 12.71 -15.05
CA GLY A 189 7.47 13.24 -16.20
C GLY A 189 8.04 12.94 -17.56
N ALA A 190 9.29 12.48 -17.63
CA ALA A 190 9.89 12.09 -18.89
C ALA A 190 9.36 10.75 -19.39
N GLY A 191 9.15 9.76 -18.51
CA GLY A 191 8.72 8.42 -18.93
C GLY A 191 7.52 7.84 -18.21
N LEU A 192 6.77 8.64 -17.45
CA LEU A 192 5.40 8.34 -17.03
C LEU A 192 4.42 9.39 -17.56
N GLU A 193 3.18 8.95 -17.76
CA GLU A 193 2.02 9.84 -17.95
C GLU A 193 0.81 9.31 -17.19
N GLU A 194 -0.05 10.23 -16.74
CA GLU A 194 -1.37 9.87 -16.20
C GLU A 194 -2.25 9.32 -17.33
N TRP A 195 -2.92 8.20 -17.08
CA TRP A 195 -3.93 7.68 -17.97
C TRP A 195 -5.27 8.35 -17.69
N VAL A 196 -5.54 9.48 -18.34
CA VAL A 196 -6.73 10.29 -18.05
C VAL A 196 -8.05 9.55 -18.30
N ASP A 197 -8.09 8.62 -19.27
CA ASP A 197 -9.28 7.82 -19.56
C ASP A 197 -9.64 6.88 -18.41
N TYR A 198 -8.63 6.29 -17.74
CA TYR A 198 -8.83 5.51 -16.51
C TYR A 198 -9.66 6.28 -15.49
N ARG A 199 -9.34 7.56 -15.32
CA ARG A 199 -10.04 8.44 -14.40
C ARG A 199 -11.47 8.72 -14.82
N ARG A 200 -11.73 8.88 -16.12
CA ARG A 200 -13.05 9.21 -16.66
C ARG A 200 -13.99 8.01 -16.64
N GLU A 201 -13.43 6.81 -16.71
CA GLU A 201 -14.17 5.56 -16.87
C GLU A 201 -14.11 4.72 -15.59
N GLY A 202 -14.39 5.28 -14.41
CA GLY A 202 -14.50 4.47 -13.20
C GLY A 202 -15.54 3.34 -13.34
N ALA A 203 -15.59 2.43 -12.37
CA ALA A 203 -16.34 1.18 -12.47
C ALA A 203 -17.81 1.35 -12.89
N ASP A 204 -18.45 2.46 -12.50
CA ASP A 204 -19.86 2.77 -12.79
C ASP A 204 -20.02 3.87 -13.86
N GLY A 205 -19.00 4.08 -14.70
CA GLY A 205 -18.95 5.20 -15.66
C GLY A 205 -18.73 6.57 -15.00
N ALA A 206 -18.50 6.59 -13.69
CA ALA A 206 -18.25 7.79 -12.91
C ALA A 206 -16.74 8.01 -12.69
N SER A 207 -16.33 9.25 -12.42
CA SER A 207 -14.93 9.58 -12.14
C SER A 207 -14.35 8.72 -11.01
N THR A 208 -13.10 8.28 -11.12
CA THR A 208 -12.39 7.62 -10.01
C THR A 208 -11.97 8.59 -8.89
N LEU A 209 -12.05 9.90 -9.13
CA LEU A 209 -11.66 10.95 -8.18
C LEU A 209 -12.86 11.52 -7.42
N MET A 210 -12.55 12.22 -6.33
CA MET A 210 -13.54 13.00 -5.60
C MET A 210 -13.97 14.23 -6.38
N SER A 211 -15.26 14.56 -6.30
CA SER A 211 -15.72 15.92 -6.64
C SER A 211 -15.18 16.95 -5.63
N PRO A 212 -15.19 18.25 -5.95
CA PRO A 212 -14.84 19.30 -4.97
C PRO A 212 -15.66 19.19 -3.67
N ALA A 213 -16.97 19.00 -3.77
CA ALA A 213 -17.85 18.84 -2.61
C ALA A 213 -17.51 17.60 -1.76
N GLN A 214 -17.13 16.48 -2.41
CA GLN A 214 -16.66 15.29 -1.70
C GLN A 214 -15.33 15.56 -0.98
N CYS A 215 -14.39 16.25 -1.63
CA CYS A 215 -13.13 16.63 -1.02
C CYS A 215 -13.35 17.54 0.21
N ASP A 216 -14.28 18.48 0.14
CA ASP A 216 -14.60 19.38 1.24
C ASP A 216 -15.16 18.62 2.45
N VAL A 217 -16.09 17.68 2.23
CA VAL A 217 -16.61 16.80 3.28
C VAL A 217 -15.49 15.94 3.88
N ALA A 218 -14.66 15.33 3.03
CA ALA A 218 -13.56 14.46 3.48
C ALA A 218 -12.54 15.24 4.33
N ALA A 219 -12.17 16.44 3.90
CA ALA A 219 -11.24 17.30 4.63
C ALA A 219 -11.85 17.79 5.96
N ALA A 220 -13.13 18.17 5.97
CA ALA A 220 -13.82 18.60 7.18
C ALA A 220 -13.95 17.46 8.21
N GLU A 221 -14.29 16.25 7.76
CA GLU A 221 -14.32 15.09 8.64
C GLU A 221 -12.94 14.66 9.10
N GLY A 222 -11.92 14.77 8.24
CA GLY A 222 -10.55 14.51 8.64
C GLY A 222 -10.07 15.43 9.77
N ARG A 223 -10.38 16.73 9.68
CA ARG A 223 -10.11 17.68 10.78
C ARG A 223 -10.87 17.31 12.05
N SER A 224 -12.15 16.96 11.93
CA SER A 224 -12.96 16.52 13.07
C SER A 224 -12.43 15.22 13.70
N ALA A 225 -11.83 14.34 12.91
CA ALA A 225 -11.23 13.10 13.40
C ALA A 225 -9.98 13.34 14.24
N VAL A 226 -9.15 14.32 13.85
CA VAL A 226 -8.01 14.76 14.67
C VAL A 226 -8.49 15.31 16.02
N VAL A 227 -9.55 16.13 16.03
CA VAL A 227 -10.19 16.61 17.26
C VAL A 227 -10.59 15.42 18.13
N ARG A 228 -11.40 14.49 17.59
CA ARG A 228 -11.90 13.30 18.29
C ARG A 228 -10.78 12.45 18.90
N LEU A 229 -9.64 12.29 18.20
CA LEU A 229 -8.47 11.59 18.73
C LEU A 229 -7.91 12.29 19.96
N PHE A 230 -7.78 13.62 19.95
CA PHE A 230 -7.30 14.36 21.11
C PHE A 230 -8.30 14.35 22.27
N GLU A 231 -9.60 14.41 21.99
CA GLU A 231 -10.65 14.25 23.01
C GLU A 231 -10.51 12.88 23.69
N HIS A 232 -10.33 11.81 22.91
CA HIS A 232 -10.09 10.46 23.42
C HIS A 232 -8.81 10.39 24.28
N ALA A 233 -7.69 10.88 23.76
CA ALA A 233 -6.42 10.93 24.50
C ALA A 233 -6.52 11.74 25.80
N ALA A 234 -7.35 12.79 25.82
CA ALA A 234 -7.58 13.57 27.03
C ALA A 234 -8.44 12.82 28.06
N ALA A 235 -9.43 12.05 27.60
CA ALA A 235 -10.36 11.29 28.43
C ALA A 235 -9.72 10.05 29.09
N GLU A 236 -8.80 9.38 28.41
CA GLU A 236 -8.01 8.27 29.00
C GLU A 236 -7.15 8.72 30.19
N GLY A 237 -6.90 10.03 30.31
CA GLY A 237 -6.09 10.60 31.38
C GLY A 237 -4.60 10.29 31.25
N GLY A 238 -3.84 10.58 32.30
CA GLY A 238 -2.41 10.32 32.35
C GLY A 238 -1.53 11.25 31.49
N GLU A 239 -0.26 10.86 31.35
CA GLU A 239 0.76 11.60 30.62
C GLU A 239 0.60 11.42 29.09
N PRO A 240 0.39 12.50 28.32
CA PRO A 240 0.20 12.44 26.87
C PRO A 240 1.26 11.63 26.10
N ALA A 241 2.52 11.74 26.52
CA ALA A 241 3.63 11.01 25.88
C ALA A 241 3.50 9.49 26.06
N ALA A 242 3.02 9.04 27.22
CA ALA A 242 2.79 7.61 27.48
C ALA A 242 1.66 7.10 26.58
N PHE A 243 0.55 7.85 26.49
CA PHE A 243 -0.57 7.49 25.61
C PHE A 243 -0.13 7.39 24.14
N PHE A 244 0.50 8.44 23.60
CA PHE A 244 0.89 8.43 22.18
C PHE A 244 2.01 7.44 21.87
N SER A 245 2.93 7.17 22.80
CA SER A 245 3.96 6.14 22.59
C SER A 245 3.41 4.72 22.54
N ALA A 246 2.25 4.47 23.16
CA ALA A 246 1.58 3.18 23.13
C ALA A 246 0.86 2.90 21.81
N VAL A 247 0.43 3.94 21.09
CA VAL A 247 -0.47 3.79 19.93
C VAL A 247 0.09 4.36 18.61
N LEU A 248 1.07 5.26 18.65
CA LEU A 248 1.67 5.89 17.46
C LEU A 248 3.12 5.47 17.24
N SER A 249 3.55 5.52 15.98
CA SER A 249 4.98 5.44 15.66
C SER A 249 5.79 6.53 16.37
N ARG A 250 7.05 6.23 16.72
CA ARG A 250 7.94 7.09 17.51
C ARG A 250 8.08 8.51 16.93
N LYS A 251 8.02 8.68 15.60
CA LYS A 251 8.12 9.99 14.94
C LYS A 251 6.95 10.93 15.26
N TYR A 252 5.78 10.40 15.63
CA TYR A 252 4.60 11.20 15.94
C TYR A 252 4.42 11.50 17.43
N VAL A 253 5.11 10.77 18.33
CA VAL A 253 4.89 10.90 19.78
C VAL A 253 5.12 12.32 20.27
N ALA A 254 6.29 12.89 20.00
CA ALA A 254 6.63 14.25 20.44
C ALA A 254 5.67 15.32 19.87
N PRO A 255 5.44 15.42 18.55
CA PRO A 255 4.55 16.45 18.00
C PRO A 255 3.11 16.32 18.50
N TYR A 256 2.57 15.11 18.65
CA TYR A 256 1.23 14.91 19.19
C TYR A 256 1.12 15.24 20.68
N THR A 257 2.14 14.92 21.46
CA THR A 257 2.23 15.28 22.88
C THR A 257 2.19 16.80 23.04
N SER A 258 3.04 17.53 22.29
CA SER A 258 3.09 18.98 22.34
C SER A 258 1.78 19.62 21.87
N LEU A 259 1.14 19.06 20.83
CA LEU A 259 -0.15 19.55 20.36
C LEU A 259 -1.25 19.34 21.42
N LEU A 260 -1.35 18.17 22.04
CA LEU A 260 -2.34 17.93 23.11
C LEU A 260 -2.13 18.85 24.32
N GLN A 261 -0.87 19.07 24.72
CA GLN A 261 -0.55 20.01 25.81
C GLN A 261 -1.00 21.44 25.48
N ARG A 262 -0.76 21.89 24.24
CA ARG A 262 -1.23 23.19 23.77
C ARG A 262 -2.77 23.27 23.77
N LEU A 263 -3.45 22.24 23.27
CA LEU A 263 -4.91 22.19 23.25
C LEU A 263 -5.51 22.27 24.67
N ARG A 264 -4.91 21.56 25.63
CA ARG A 264 -5.31 21.63 27.05
C ARG A 264 -5.14 23.03 27.65
N ALA A 265 -4.12 23.78 27.22
CA ALA A 265 -3.89 25.14 27.69
C ALA A 265 -4.88 26.17 27.09
N GLU A 266 -5.44 25.89 25.92
CA GLU A 266 -6.35 26.78 25.21
C GLU A 266 -7.83 26.59 25.60
N VAL A 267 -8.19 25.47 26.22
CA VAL A 267 -9.57 25.16 26.63
C VAL A 267 -9.75 25.42 28.13
N PRO A 268 -10.83 26.12 28.56
CA PRO A 268 -11.10 26.35 29.97
C PRO A 268 -11.18 25.03 30.76
N PRO A 269 -10.69 24.97 32.01
CA PRO A 269 -10.77 23.76 32.85
C PRO A 269 -12.19 23.22 33.02
N SER A 270 -13.20 24.09 32.92
CA SER A 270 -14.62 23.75 33.01
C SER A 270 -15.19 23.04 31.78
N ALA A 271 -14.51 23.09 30.63
CA ALA A 271 -14.93 22.49 29.37
C ALA A 271 -14.20 21.16 29.09
N ALA A 272 -13.76 20.48 30.17
CA ALA A 272 -12.85 19.34 30.16
C ALA A 272 -13.01 18.45 28.91
N ALA A 273 -11.95 18.41 28.09
CA ALA A 273 -11.80 17.63 26.87
C ALA A 273 -12.58 18.06 25.61
N CYS A 274 -13.26 19.21 25.57
CA CYS A 274 -13.87 19.73 24.33
C CYS A 274 -12.91 20.63 23.53
N PHE A 275 -12.27 20.07 22.49
CA PHE A 275 -11.29 20.81 21.67
C PHE A 275 -11.89 21.44 20.41
N ASP A 276 -13.19 21.31 20.16
CA ASP A 276 -13.84 21.83 18.96
C ASP A 276 -13.68 23.36 18.79
N ALA A 277 -13.58 24.07 19.90
CA ALA A 277 -13.39 25.52 19.94
C ALA A 277 -11.92 25.96 19.98
N ALA A 278 -10.97 25.04 20.09
CA ALA A 278 -9.57 25.35 20.33
C ALA A 278 -8.95 26.12 19.14
N PRO A 279 -8.42 27.33 19.37
CA PRO A 279 -7.77 28.14 18.34
C PRO A 279 -6.64 27.42 17.59
N ALA A 280 -5.85 26.57 18.24
CA ALA A 280 -4.78 25.79 17.61
C ALA A 280 -5.27 24.90 16.46
N LEU A 281 -6.54 24.49 16.47
CA LEU A 281 -7.16 23.70 15.40
C LEU A 281 -7.91 24.58 14.38
N ARG A 282 -8.09 25.89 14.65
CA ARG A 282 -8.87 26.83 13.83
C ARG A 282 -8.05 27.94 13.13
N LEU A 283 -6.96 28.43 13.72
CA LEU A 283 -6.39 29.76 13.41
C LEU A 283 -5.15 29.81 12.50
N ASP A 284 -4.50 28.70 12.17
CA ASP A 284 -3.35 28.76 11.27
C ASP A 284 -3.83 28.77 9.78
N PRO A 285 -3.55 29.81 8.97
CA PRO A 285 -3.99 29.90 7.58
C PRO A 285 -3.39 28.81 6.66
N CYS A 286 -2.29 28.16 7.05
CA CYS A 286 -1.81 26.96 6.38
C CYS A 286 -2.71 25.73 6.68
N LEU A 287 -3.53 25.78 7.74
CA LEU A 287 -4.48 24.72 8.11
C LEU A 287 -5.62 24.56 7.12
N SER A 288 -6.05 25.63 6.44
CA SER A 288 -7.15 25.57 5.47
C SER A 288 -6.75 24.89 4.16
N ALA A 289 -5.44 24.85 3.84
CA ALA A 289 -4.93 24.22 2.62
C ALA A 289 -4.52 22.75 2.82
N HIS A 290 -3.94 22.39 3.98
CA HIS A 290 -3.28 21.08 4.18
C HIS A 290 -3.48 20.45 5.57
N GLY A 291 -4.39 20.97 6.41
CA GLY A 291 -4.47 20.54 7.81
C GLY A 291 -3.20 20.92 8.60
N TYR A 292 -3.21 20.65 9.90
CA TYR A 292 -2.07 20.96 10.76
C TYR A 292 -0.78 20.30 10.24
N TYR A 293 0.23 21.09 9.88
CA TYR A 293 1.49 20.59 9.34
C TYR A 293 2.52 20.40 10.45
N LEU A 294 2.94 19.16 10.67
CA LEU A 294 4.00 18.82 11.60
C LEU A 294 5.34 19.17 10.98
N ARG A 295 5.95 20.28 11.39
CA ARG A 295 7.25 20.73 10.84
C ARG A 295 8.34 19.70 11.07
N GLU A 296 8.28 19.00 12.20
CA GLU A 296 9.24 18.01 12.66
C GLU A 296 9.26 16.78 11.74
N THR A 297 8.08 16.34 11.28
CA THR A 297 7.95 15.14 10.43
C THR A 297 7.72 15.47 8.96
N ARG A 298 7.48 16.74 8.64
CA ARG A 298 7.07 17.23 7.32
C ARG A 298 5.79 16.57 6.80
N ASP A 299 4.91 16.20 7.72
CA ASP A 299 3.63 15.55 7.42
C ASP A 299 2.47 16.52 7.69
N ALA A 300 1.49 16.52 6.79
CA ALA A 300 0.17 17.10 7.04
C ALA A 300 -0.68 16.14 7.88
N LEU A 301 -1.34 16.64 8.94
CA LEU A 301 -2.29 15.83 9.72
C LEU A 301 -3.52 15.46 8.90
N VAL A 302 -3.95 16.32 7.96
CA VAL A 302 -5.05 16.07 7.03
C VAL A 302 -4.56 16.39 5.62
N ASP A 303 -4.04 15.39 4.93
CA ASP A 303 -3.43 15.51 3.61
C ASP A 303 -4.47 15.26 2.51
N CYS A 304 -4.89 16.32 1.82
CA CYS A 304 -5.69 16.22 0.59
C CYS A 304 -4.78 15.78 -0.57
N GLN A 305 -4.80 14.49 -0.88
CA GLN A 305 -3.92 13.88 -1.85
C GLN A 305 -4.41 14.12 -3.27
N ARG A 306 -3.93 15.22 -3.84
CA ARG A 306 -4.23 15.61 -5.22
C ARG A 306 -3.35 14.89 -6.24
N VAL A 307 -3.91 14.72 -7.43
CA VAL A 307 -3.24 14.05 -8.55
C VAL A 307 -2.07 14.92 -9.04
N PRO A 308 -0.83 14.39 -9.09
CA PRO A 308 0.28 15.13 -9.67
C PRO A 308 0.14 15.22 -11.19
N GLY A 309 0.57 16.35 -11.75
CA GLY A 309 0.78 16.51 -13.18
C GLY A 309 1.94 15.64 -13.67
N ALA A 310 2.16 15.65 -15.00
CA ALA A 310 3.21 14.85 -15.62
C ALA A 310 4.59 15.14 -15.03
N ASP A 311 4.92 16.41 -14.78
CA ASP A 311 6.18 16.84 -14.17
C ASP A 311 6.34 16.44 -12.69
N GLY A 312 5.33 15.82 -12.09
CA GLY A 312 5.28 15.47 -10.67
C GLY A 312 4.86 16.61 -9.75
N ALA A 313 4.65 17.82 -10.30
CA ALA A 313 4.11 18.94 -9.55
C ALA A 313 2.61 18.74 -9.28
N VAL A 314 2.11 19.35 -8.20
CA VAL A 314 0.68 19.30 -7.86
C VAL A 314 0.13 20.70 -7.96
N ALA A 315 -0.71 20.95 -8.96
CA ALA A 315 -1.40 22.22 -9.10
C ALA A 315 -2.41 22.42 -7.95
N ALA A 316 -2.65 23.68 -7.57
CA ALA A 316 -3.56 23.99 -6.46
C ALA A 316 -5.00 23.54 -6.72
N ASP A 317 -5.41 23.55 -7.99
CA ASP A 317 -6.72 23.13 -8.49
C ASP A 317 -6.75 21.66 -8.95
N ALA A 318 -5.63 20.93 -8.81
CA ALA A 318 -5.57 19.52 -9.20
C ALA A 318 -6.62 18.70 -8.44
N PRO A 319 -7.29 17.74 -9.10
CA PRO A 319 -8.37 17.00 -8.48
C PRO A 319 -7.86 16.12 -7.32
N CYS A 320 -8.71 15.92 -6.31
CA CYS A 320 -8.36 15.16 -5.11
C CYS A 320 -8.71 13.67 -5.29
N ALA A 321 -7.74 12.79 -5.05
CA ALA A 321 -7.93 11.34 -5.14
C ALA A 321 -8.40 10.75 -3.81
N GLN A 322 -7.73 11.12 -2.71
CA GLN A 322 -8.06 10.68 -1.35
C GLN A 322 -7.70 11.75 -0.31
N VAL A 323 -8.28 11.69 0.88
CA VAL A 323 -7.85 12.48 2.03
C VAL A 323 -7.29 11.54 3.07
N THR A 324 -6.04 11.74 3.47
CA THR A 324 -5.38 10.94 4.50
C THR A 324 -5.34 11.73 5.80
N VAL A 325 -5.79 11.12 6.90
CA VAL A 325 -5.66 11.68 8.24
C VAL A 325 -4.58 10.91 8.99
N MET A 326 -3.48 11.58 9.28
CA MET A 326 -2.32 10.96 9.92
C MET A 326 -2.54 10.82 11.43
N GLY A 327 -1.86 9.84 12.02
CA GLY A 327 -1.79 9.63 13.48
C GLY A 327 -3.07 9.13 14.14
N ILE A 328 -4.00 8.59 13.36
CA ILE A 328 -5.10 7.76 13.89
C ILE A 328 -4.72 6.30 13.62
N PRO A 329 -4.20 5.56 14.61
CA PRO A 329 -3.80 4.18 14.43
C PRO A 329 -5.02 3.26 14.35
N ALA A 330 -4.85 2.10 13.73
CA ALA A 330 -5.96 1.18 13.51
C ALA A 330 -6.67 0.73 14.80
N CYS A 331 -5.93 0.60 15.91
CA CYS A 331 -6.51 0.24 17.21
C CYS A 331 -7.46 1.30 17.80
N LEU A 332 -7.41 2.54 17.30
CA LEU A 332 -8.29 3.64 17.73
C LEU A 332 -9.34 3.99 16.66
N PHE A 333 -9.43 3.21 15.59
CA PHE A 333 -10.33 3.51 14.47
C PHE A 333 -11.79 3.65 14.93
N ASP A 334 -12.33 2.66 15.63
CA ASP A 334 -13.72 2.66 16.10
C ASP A 334 -13.99 3.71 17.20
N ALA A 335 -12.95 4.12 17.93
CA ALA A 335 -13.07 5.21 18.90
C ALA A 335 -13.32 6.56 18.20
N VAL A 336 -12.68 6.77 17.04
CA VAL A 336 -12.78 8.00 16.24
C VAL A 336 -13.93 7.97 15.24
N TYR A 337 -14.19 6.82 14.62
CA TYR A 337 -15.26 6.56 13.65
C TYR A 337 -16.12 5.40 14.13
N PRO A 338 -17.05 5.63 15.07
CA PRO A 338 -17.85 4.56 15.61
C PRO A 338 -18.68 3.87 14.52
N PRO A 339 -18.86 2.54 14.60
CA PRO A 339 -19.73 1.82 13.68
C PRO A 339 -21.18 2.28 13.87
N ARG A 340 -21.97 2.21 12.79
CA ARG A 340 -23.41 2.55 12.83
C ARG A 340 -24.21 1.69 13.81
N ARG A 341 -23.79 0.44 13.97
CA ARG A 341 -24.44 -0.54 14.85
C ARG A 341 -23.43 -0.96 15.92
N GLY A 342 -23.88 -0.95 17.17
CA GLY A 342 -23.07 -1.33 18.32
C GLY A 342 -22.92 -0.21 19.35
N ALA A 343 -22.49 -0.58 20.55
CA ALA A 343 -22.14 0.38 21.58
C ALA A 343 -20.74 0.92 21.30
N ALA A 344 -20.63 2.19 20.92
CA ALA A 344 -19.35 2.89 20.89
C ALA A 344 -19.02 3.42 22.30
N PRO A 345 -17.79 3.22 22.82
CA PRO A 345 -17.39 3.80 24.09
C PRO A 345 -17.48 5.33 24.00
N SER A 346 -18.08 5.98 25.00
CA SER A 346 -18.12 7.44 25.05
C SER A 346 -16.70 7.99 25.25
N LEU A 347 -16.38 9.10 24.58
CA LEU A 347 -15.14 9.84 24.79
C LEU A 347 -15.25 10.84 25.95
N GLY A 348 -16.39 10.91 26.65
CA GLY A 348 -16.54 11.74 27.85
C GLY A 348 -16.45 13.25 27.63
N CYS A 349 -16.49 13.75 26.39
CA CYS A 349 -16.38 15.18 26.06
C CYS A 349 -17.68 15.95 26.37
N CYS A 350 -18.64 16.00 25.44
CA CYS A 350 -19.95 16.62 25.63
C CYS A 350 -20.97 16.01 24.66
N ALA A 351 -22.27 16.22 24.92
CA ALA A 351 -23.34 15.65 24.10
C ALA A 351 -23.24 16.05 22.61
N ALA A 352 -22.78 17.27 22.32
CA ALA A 352 -22.61 17.76 20.95
C ALA A 352 -21.47 17.04 20.21
N CYS A 353 -20.31 16.86 20.86
CA CYS A 353 -19.18 16.11 20.28
C CYS A 353 -19.55 14.64 20.07
N GLU A 354 -20.27 14.03 21.02
CA GLU A 354 -20.75 12.66 20.90
C GLU A 354 -21.73 12.48 19.74
N ALA A 355 -22.72 13.38 19.60
CA ALA A 355 -23.64 13.36 18.48
C ALA A 355 -22.90 13.51 17.13
N ARG A 356 -21.94 14.45 17.06
CA ARG A 356 -21.13 14.67 15.85
C ARG A 356 -20.29 13.44 15.49
N ARG A 357 -19.70 12.78 16.50
CA ARG A 357 -18.91 11.56 16.34
C ARG A 357 -19.76 10.41 15.81
N ARG A 358 -20.93 10.16 16.41
CA ARG A 358 -21.86 9.10 15.97
C ARG A 358 -22.34 9.30 14.54
N ALA A 359 -22.58 10.54 14.14
CA ALA A 359 -22.99 10.87 12.78
C ALA A 359 -21.82 10.99 11.77
N ALA A 360 -20.57 10.77 12.17
CA ALA A 360 -19.40 10.95 11.27
C ALA A 360 -19.45 9.99 10.07
N THR A 361 -19.61 8.70 10.32
CA THR A 361 -19.70 7.66 9.28
C THR A 361 -20.89 7.92 8.35
N GLU A 362 -22.03 8.36 8.88
CA GLU A 362 -23.20 8.71 8.08
C GLU A 362 -22.95 9.89 7.13
N ARG A 363 -22.29 10.95 7.58
CA ARG A 363 -21.95 12.10 6.73
C ARG A 363 -20.97 11.73 5.62
N ILE A 364 -19.98 10.90 5.93
CA ILE A 364 -19.01 10.38 4.95
C ILE A 364 -19.74 9.57 3.89
N GLU A 365 -20.58 8.63 4.31
CA GLU A 365 -21.32 7.77 3.39
C GLU A 365 -22.35 8.52 2.56
N ALA A 366 -23.04 9.52 3.14
CA ALA A 366 -24.00 10.37 2.42
C ALA A 366 -23.32 11.18 1.31
N ALA A 367 -22.04 11.51 1.46
CA ALA A 367 -21.22 12.13 0.42
C ALA A 367 -20.72 11.12 -0.65
N GLY A 368 -21.06 9.84 -0.54
CA GLY A 368 -20.54 8.79 -1.43
C GLY A 368 -19.07 8.47 -1.18
N LEU A 369 -18.59 8.68 0.04
CA LEU A 369 -17.24 8.35 0.49
C LEU A 369 -17.23 7.10 1.36
N VAL A 370 -16.04 6.55 1.57
CA VAL A 370 -15.73 5.49 2.51
C VAL A 370 -14.51 5.91 3.31
N VAL A 371 -14.49 5.56 4.59
CA VAL A 371 -13.33 5.71 5.47
C VAL A 371 -12.71 4.35 5.74
N LYS A 372 -11.39 4.24 5.60
CA LYS A 372 -10.64 3.01 5.77
C LYS A 372 -9.48 3.22 6.73
N SER A 373 -9.32 2.28 7.66
CA SER A 373 -8.16 2.27 8.54
C SER A 373 -6.88 1.86 7.81
N GLN A 374 -5.77 2.48 8.20
CA GLN A 374 -4.40 2.08 7.86
C GLN A 374 -3.61 1.96 9.17
N PRO A 375 -2.38 1.39 9.18
CA PRO A 375 -1.65 1.15 10.42
C PRO A 375 -1.45 2.39 11.32
N ASN A 376 -1.22 3.57 10.72
CA ASN A 376 -0.95 4.83 11.44
C ASN A 376 -1.78 6.02 10.91
N SER A 377 -2.84 5.75 10.16
CA SER A 377 -3.65 6.77 9.50
C SER A 377 -5.04 6.21 9.20
N VAL A 378 -5.95 7.10 8.83
CA VAL A 378 -7.17 6.71 8.12
C VAL A 378 -7.20 7.39 6.76
N VAL A 379 -7.86 6.78 5.80
CA VAL A 379 -8.03 7.33 4.46
C VAL A 379 -9.51 7.42 4.15
N LEU A 380 -9.93 8.62 3.74
CA LEU A 380 -11.24 8.86 3.16
C LEU A 380 -11.08 8.89 1.64
N HIS A 381 -11.83 8.04 0.95
CA HIS A 381 -11.79 7.95 -0.51
C HIS A 381 -13.20 7.74 -1.07
N ARG A 382 -13.32 7.91 -2.39
CA ARG A 382 -14.58 7.69 -3.09
C ARG A 382 -15.04 6.23 -2.92
N ARG A 383 -16.34 6.03 -2.68
CA ARG A 383 -16.96 4.70 -2.66
C ARG A 383 -16.75 3.99 -4.01
N GLY A 384 -16.52 2.68 -3.95
CA GLY A 384 -16.27 1.84 -5.13
C GLY A 384 -14.82 1.82 -5.61
N MET A 385 -13.95 2.66 -5.02
CA MET A 385 -12.50 2.63 -5.26
C MET A 385 -11.81 1.65 -4.31
N ASP A 386 -10.96 0.81 -4.88
CA ASP A 386 -10.21 -0.24 -4.21
C ASP A 386 -9.03 -0.70 -5.07
N LYS A 387 -8.19 -1.61 -4.52
CA LYS A 387 -7.08 -2.20 -5.28
C LYS A 387 -7.53 -3.03 -6.50
N GLY A 388 -8.79 -3.47 -6.54
CA GLY A 388 -9.38 -4.17 -7.67
C GLY A 388 -9.86 -3.26 -8.81
N THR A 389 -9.96 -1.96 -8.58
CA THR A 389 -10.47 -0.98 -9.56
C THR A 389 -9.61 -0.96 -10.82
N CYS A 390 -8.29 -1.06 -10.65
CA CYS A 390 -7.35 -1.17 -11.75
C CYS A 390 -7.63 -2.41 -12.61
N VAL A 391 -7.78 -3.58 -11.97
CA VAL A 391 -8.02 -4.85 -12.68
C VAL A 391 -9.34 -4.81 -13.43
N ARG A 392 -10.41 -4.27 -12.84
CA ARG A 392 -11.70 -4.05 -13.54
C ARG A 392 -11.55 -3.17 -14.77
N TRP A 393 -10.71 -2.14 -14.72
CA TRP A 393 -10.43 -1.29 -15.88
C TRP A 393 -9.58 -2.01 -16.93
N LEU A 394 -8.54 -2.75 -16.53
CA LEU A 394 -7.71 -3.56 -17.43
C LEU A 394 -8.55 -4.61 -18.18
N LEU A 395 -9.52 -5.24 -17.50
CA LEU A 395 -10.45 -6.20 -18.10
C LEU A 395 -11.32 -5.58 -19.19
N ARG A 396 -11.82 -4.36 -18.98
CA ARG A 396 -12.58 -3.61 -20.00
C ARG A 396 -11.73 -3.26 -21.22
N HIS A 397 -10.43 -3.08 -21.03
CA HIS A 397 -9.47 -2.71 -22.09
C HIS A 397 -8.58 -3.88 -22.54
N ARG A 398 -8.98 -5.11 -22.25
CA ARG A 398 -8.13 -6.29 -22.38
C ARG A 398 -7.55 -6.50 -23.78
N GLU A 399 -8.31 -6.15 -24.82
CA GLU A 399 -7.88 -6.29 -26.22
C GLU A 399 -6.78 -5.28 -26.57
N ALA A 400 -6.95 -4.02 -26.17
CA ALA A 400 -5.97 -2.97 -26.40
C ALA A 400 -4.67 -3.18 -25.59
N LEU A 401 -4.78 -3.85 -24.44
CA LEU A 401 -3.67 -4.04 -23.50
C LEU A 401 -3.01 -5.41 -23.60
N ASP A 402 -3.61 -6.37 -24.30
CA ASP A 402 -3.21 -7.79 -24.23
C ASP A 402 -3.19 -8.27 -22.76
N PHE A 403 -4.29 -8.00 -22.03
CA PHE A 403 -4.47 -8.40 -20.63
C PHE A 403 -5.43 -9.60 -20.54
N SER A 404 -5.07 -10.61 -19.75
CA SER A 404 -5.92 -11.77 -19.47
C SER A 404 -5.64 -12.25 -18.05
N LEU A 405 -6.69 -12.65 -17.33
CA LEU A 405 -6.56 -13.15 -15.96
C LEU A 405 -5.76 -14.45 -15.90
N GLU A 406 -5.89 -15.30 -16.92
CA GLU A 406 -5.17 -16.55 -17.08
C GLU A 406 -3.66 -16.35 -17.29
N ARG A 407 -3.26 -15.16 -17.76
CA ARG A 407 -1.87 -14.76 -17.99
C ARG A 407 -1.39 -13.73 -16.98
N ALA A 408 -2.14 -13.53 -15.91
CA ALA A 408 -1.82 -12.60 -14.84
C ALA A 408 -1.63 -13.33 -13.51
N LEU A 409 -0.78 -12.77 -12.65
CA LEU A 409 -0.66 -13.14 -11.24
C LEU A 409 -0.84 -11.90 -10.39
N ALA A 410 -1.58 -12.04 -9.30
CA ALA A 410 -1.69 -11.02 -8.27
C ALA A 410 -0.73 -11.32 -7.11
N LEU A 411 -0.11 -10.29 -6.52
CA LEU A 411 0.78 -10.39 -5.35
C LEU A 411 0.30 -9.42 -4.27
N GLY A 412 0.19 -9.86 -3.02
CA GLY A 412 -0.16 -9.00 -1.88
C GLY A 412 0.07 -9.68 -0.52
N ASP A 413 0.14 -8.90 0.56
CA ASP A 413 0.48 -9.36 1.91
C ASP A 413 -0.74 -9.45 2.85
N VAL A 414 -1.85 -8.77 2.52
CA VAL A 414 -3.06 -8.76 3.37
C VAL A 414 -4.33 -9.12 2.57
N PRO A 415 -4.45 -10.37 2.08
CA PRO A 415 -5.58 -10.82 1.26
C PRO A 415 -6.93 -10.81 2.01
N ALA A 416 -6.94 -10.85 3.35
CA ALA A 416 -8.17 -10.79 4.13
C ALA A 416 -8.87 -9.43 4.09
N THR A 417 -8.13 -8.33 3.90
CA THR A 417 -8.68 -6.97 4.02
C THR A 417 -8.25 -6.05 2.88
N VAL A 418 -7.03 -5.53 2.91
CA VAL A 418 -6.60 -4.47 1.98
C VAL A 418 -6.46 -5.00 0.55
N ASP A 419 -5.93 -6.21 0.39
CA ASP A 419 -5.75 -6.88 -0.90
C ASP A 419 -6.91 -7.79 -1.29
N ARG A 420 -7.93 -7.93 -0.44
CA ARG A 420 -9.11 -8.75 -0.74
C ARG A 420 -9.70 -8.46 -2.13
N PRO A 421 -9.90 -7.19 -2.54
CA PRO A 421 -10.41 -6.89 -3.88
C PRO A 421 -9.48 -7.40 -4.98
N LEU A 422 -8.17 -7.39 -4.77
CA LEU A 422 -7.19 -7.88 -5.75
C LEU A 422 -7.17 -9.42 -5.80
N ALA A 423 -7.37 -10.10 -4.67
CA ALA A 423 -7.43 -11.56 -4.57
C ALA A 423 -8.71 -12.18 -5.17
N ALA A 424 -9.75 -11.37 -5.36
CA ALA A 424 -11.07 -11.81 -5.83
C ALA A 424 -11.17 -12.18 -7.33
N PHE A 425 -10.16 -11.86 -8.15
CA PHE A 425 -10.24 -11.99 -9.62
C PHE A 425 -9.80 -13.36 -10.15
N ALA A 426 -10.58 -14.41 -9.94
CA ALA A 426 -10.32 -15.69 -10.63
C ALA A 426 -10.50 -15.52 -12.16
N PRO A 427 -9.68 -16.19 -13.02
CA PRO A 427 -8.61 -17.14 -12.71
C PRO A 427 -7.21 -16.54 -12.43
N MET A 428 -7.07 -15.23 -12.26
CA MET A 428 -5.79 -14.62 -11.86
C MET A 428 -5.46 -15.06 -10.43
N ARG A 429 -4.49 -15.98 -10.31
CA ARG A 429 -4.06 -16.51 -9.02
C ARG A 429 -3.49 -15.38 -8.16
N PHE A 430 -3.81 -15.42 -6.88
CA PHE A 430 -3.22 -14.51 -5.91
C PHE A 430 -2.16 -15.23 -5.10
N VAL A 431 -0.92 -14.74 -5.17
CA VAL A 431 0.17 -15.18 -4.31
C VAL A 431 0.13 -14.34 -3.04
N SER A 432 -0.11 -14.98 -1.90
CA SER A 432 -0.10 -14.30 -0.60
C SER A 432 1.30 -14.30 0.00
N LEU A 433 1.74 -13.11 0.40
CA LEU A 433 3.02 -12.85 1.05
C LEU A 433 2.84 -12.58 2.54
N SER A 434 1.64 -12.82 3.07
CA SER A 434 1.32 -12.58 4.47
C SER A 434 2.35 -13.24 5.39
N PRO A 435 2.82 -12.56 6.45
CA PRO A 435 3.65 -13.21 7.45
C PRO A 435 2.89 -14.30 8.22
N MET A 436 1.55 -14.29 8.17
CA MET A 436 0.67 -15.25 8.83
C MET A 436 0.28 -16.38 7.87
N ALA A 437 0.44 -17.62 8.31
CA ALA A 437 0.17 -18.80 7.49
C ALA A 437 -1.32 -19.02 7.18
N ASP A 438 -2.23 -18.43 7.94
CA ASP A 438 -3.68 -18.53 7.73
C ASP A 438 -4.25 -17.40 6.87
N ASP A 439 -3.40 -16.45 6.42
CA ASP A 439 -3.73 -15.30 5.57
C ASP A 439 -4.85 -14.39 6.11
N GLY A 440 -5.36 -14.64 7.33
CA GLY A 440 -6.50 -13.98 7.96
C GLY A 440 -7.86 -14.19 7.26
N VAL A 441 -7.93 -15.00 6.20
CA VAL A 441 -9.18 -15.31 5.49
C VAL A 441 -9.82 -16.47 6.21
N HIS A 442 -10.98 -16.31 6.86
CA HIS A 442 -11.57 -17.35 7.74
C HIS A 442 -12.78 -18.05 7.10
N GLU A 443 -12.87 -19.37 7.25
CA GLU A 443 -14.08 -20.14 6.93
C GLU A 443 -15.14 -19.90 8.03
N GLY A 444 -15.78 -18.73 8.02
CA GLY A 444 -16.81 -18.40 9.01
C GLY A 444 -17.53 -17.09 8.71
N GLU A 445 -18.85 -17.19 8.61
CA GLU A 445 -19.89 -16.14 8.55
C GLU A 445 -19.40 -14.67 8.53
N GLY A 446 -19.06 -14.18 7.35
CA GLY A 446 -18.91 -12.75 7.08
C GLY A 446 -19.00 -12.52 5.57
N GLY A 447 -19.76 -11.59 5.02
CA GLY A 447 -20.80 -10.71 5.56
C GLY A 447 -21.60 -10.19 4.36
N ASP A 448 -22.81 -9.67 4.60
CA ASP A 448 -23.85 -9.34 3.61
C ASP A 448 -23.52 -8.16 2.65
N ALA A 449 -22.25 -7.91 2.32
CA ALA A 449 -21.91 -6.96 1.27
C ALA A 449 -22.20 -7.61 -0.10
N GLU A 450 -23.36 -7.28 -0.67
CA GLU A 450 -23.77 -7.65 -2.03
C GLU A 450 -22.60 -7.51 -3.02
N GLY A 451 -22.18 -8.62 -3.62
CA GLY A 451 -21.12 -8.66 -4.64
C GLY A 451 -19.72 -9.07 -4.15
N ASP A 452 -19.54 -9.39 -2.86
CA ASP A 452 -18.24 -9.81 -2.34
C ASP A 452 -17.98 -11.33 -2.57
N VAL A 453 -16.74 -11.67 -2.94
CA VAL A 453 -16.35 -13.07 -3.19
C VAL A 453 -16.30 -13.80 -1.85
N SER A 454 -16.97 -14.95 -1.72
CA SER A 454 -16.94 -15.75 -0.49
C SER A 454 -15.50 -16.11 -0.08
N ASP A 455 -15.22 -16.16 1.23
CA ASP A 455 -13.90 -16.54 1.76
C ASP A 455 -13.43 -17.90 1.23
N ALA A 456 -14.35 -18.85 1.04
CA ALA A 456 -14.04 -20.15 0.45
C ALA A 456 -13.58 -20.04 -1.02
N ALA A 457 -14.23 -19.19 -1.82
CA ALA A 457 -13.80 -18.93 -3.19
C ALA A 457 -12.47 -18.18 -3.24
N LEU A 458 -12.26 -17.22 -2.34
CA LEU A 458 -11.01 -16.49 -2.19
C LEU A 458 -9.85 -17.44 -1.85
N ARG A 459 -10.02 -18.29 -0.83
CA ARG A 459 -9.05 -19.32 -0.43
C ARG A 459 -8.66 -20.25 -1.56
N ARG A 460 -9.61 -20.65 -2.42
CA ARG A 460 -9.30 -21.49 -3.60
C ARG A 460 -8.45 -20.77 -4.64
N ASN A 461 -8.49 -19.43 -4.70
CA ASN A 461 -7.69 -18.63 -5.61
C ASN A 461 -6.31 -18.23 -5.03
N LEU A 462 -6.11 -18.42 -3.73
CA LEU A 462 -4.90 -18.03 -3.00
C LEU A 462 -3.81 -19.12 -3.06
N CYS A 463 -2.56 -18.68 -3.16
CA CYS A 463 -1.35 -19.48 -3.01
C CYS A 463 -0.44 -18.80 -1.99
N HIS A 464 -0.34 -19.36 -0.79
CA HIS A 464 0.49 -18.79 0.27
C HIS A 464 1.98 -19.10 0.05
N VAL A 465 2.79 -18.04 0.01
CA VAL A 465 4.27 -18.09 -0.01
C VAL A 465 4.83 -17.53 1.30
N GLY A 466 4.20 -16.48 1.83
CA GLY A 466 4.63 -15.77 3.02
C GLY A 466 5.95 -15.01 2.85
N GLY A 467 6.47 -14.44 3.93
CA GLY A 467 7.79 -13.78 3.94
C GLY A 467 7.84 -12.37 3.38
N GLU A 468 6.69 -11.70 3.23
CA GLU A 468 6.57 -10.31 2.76
C GLU A 468 7.35 -10.08 1.45
N GLU A 469 8.09 -8.96 1.33
CA GLU A 469 8.82 -8.62 0.11
C GLU A 469 9.95 -9.60 -0.25
N GLU A 470 10.54 -10.28 0.73
CA GLU A 470 11.56 -11.30 0.48
C GLU A 470 10.94 -12.59 -0.06
N GLY A 471 9.71 -12.89 0.38
CA GLY A 471 8.86 -13.93 -0.17
C GLY A 471 8.59 -13.71 -1.66
N THR A 472 8.18 -12.49 -2.03
CA THR A 472 8.05 -12.09 -3.44
C THR A 472 9.35 -12.30 -4.20
N ALA A 473 10.49 -11.88 -3.65
CA ALA A 473 11.77 -12.04 -4.32
C ALA A 473 12.13 -13.52 -4.57
N CYS A 474 11.87 -14.39 -3.59
CA CYS A 474 12.05 -15.83 -3.74
C CYS A 474 11.09 -16.43 -4.77
N PHE A 475 9.82 -16.02 -4.75
CA PHE A 475 8.82 -16.46 -5.72
C PHE A 475 9.22 -16.08 -7.16
N LEU A 476 9.58 -14.80 -7.38
CA LEU A 476 9.96 -14.30 -8.69
C LEU A 476 11.24 -14.98 -9.21
N GLU A 477 12.23 -15.22 -8.35
CA GLU A 477 13.43 -15.98 -8.74
C GLU A 477 13.07 -17.37 -9.29
N GLN A 478 12.23 -18.11 -8.59
CA GLN A 478 11.82 -19.45 -9.01
C GLN A 478 10.97 -19.41 -10.28
N LEU A 479 10.05 -18.44 -10.38
CA LEU A 479 9.23 -18.22 -11.56
C LEU A 479 10.10 -17.98 -12.80
N LEU A 480 11.04 -17.04 -12.72
CA LEU A 480 11.92 -16.68 -13.82
C LEU A 480 12.87 -17.82 -14.18
N ALA A 481 13.42 -18.53 -13.19
CA ALA A 481 14.30 -19.68 -13.42
C ALA A 481 13.56 -20.83 -14.15
N ALA A 482 12.32 -21.11 -13.74
CA ALA A 482 11.51 -22.15 -14.37
C ALA A 482 11.07 -21.78 -15.79
N CYS A 483 10.90 -20.50 -16.08
CA CYS A 483 10.65 -20.00 -17.42
C CYS A 483 11.92 -20.01 -18.29
N GLY A 484 13.04 -19.45 -17.82
CA GLY A 484 14.27 -19.29 -18.60
C GLY A 484 15.05 -20.59 -18.89
N GLY A 485 14.70 -21.69 -18.23
CA GLY A 485 15.37 -22.98 -18.33
C GLY A 485 15.09 -23.74 -19.63
N GLY A 486 15.95 -23.60 -20.63
CA GLY A 486 16.16 -24.63 -21.67
C GLY A 486 16.84 -25.91 -21.15
N SER A 487 16.70 -26.24 -19.87
CA SER A 487 17.33 -27.38 -19.22
C SER A 487 16.37 -28.57 -19.21
N ARG A 488 16.91 -29.79 -19.38
CA ARG A 488 16.23 -31.08 -19.66
C ARG A 488 15.26 -31.59 -18.58
N HIS A 489 14.81 -30.73 -17.67
CA HIS A 489 13.73 -30.97 -16.73
C HIS A 489 12.65 -29.91 -16.94
N ALA A 490 11.95 -30.01 -18.06
CA ALA A 490 10.74 -29.25 -18.33
C ALA A 490 9.62 -29.72 -17.38
N GLY A 491 9.67 -29.27 -16.13
CA GLY A 491 8.47 -29.19 -15.30
C GLY A 491 7.65 -28.01 -15.83
N LYS A 492 6.50 -28.30 -16.46
CA LYS A 492 5.52 -27.27 -16.79
C LYS A 492 5.11 -26.55 -15.51
N LEU A 493 5.17 -25.21 -15.48
CA LEU A 493 4.34 -24.44 -14.57
C LEU A 493 2.89 -24.55 -15.04
N VAL A 494 2.07 -25.19 -14.22
CA VAL A 494 0.60 -25.11 -14.28
C VAL A 494 0.18 -24.41 -12.98
N PHE A 495 -0.48 -23.27 -13.11
CA PHE A 495 -1.05 -22.52 -11.99
C PHE A 495 -2.43 -23.04 -11.59
#